data_AF-A0A9D8FH10-F1
#
_entry.id   AF-A0A9D8FH10-F1
#
_cell.length_a   1.000
_cell.length_b   1.000
_cell.length_c   1.000
_cell.angle_alpha   90.00
_cell.angle_beta   90.00
_cell.angle_gamma   90.00
#
_symmetry.space_group_name_H-M   'P 1'
#
loop_
_entity.id
_entity.type
_entity.pdbx_description
1 polymer ?
#
loop_
_entity_poly.entity_id
_entity_poly.type
_entity_poly.pdbx_seq_one_letter_code
_entity_poly.pdbx_strand_id
1 'polypeptide(L)'
;MGRKKILSKLSEFFQLGLSEKQQKIEDLLKLLDNLKGKEKELIKRLEAEKDAEEIKSLKKKIDTVHTYRKKGIDMMKTLKKD
;
A
#
# COMPACT_ATOMS: atom_id res chain seq x y z
N MET A 1 38.55 8.77 -22.22
CA MET A 1 37.23 8.11 -22.02
C MET A 1 36.92 7.83 -20.53
N GLY A 2 37.07 8.79 -19.61
CA GLY A 2 36.95 8.51 -18.16
C GLY A 2 35.65 9.01 -17.51
N ARG A 3 35.18 10.21 -17.87
CA ARG A 3 34.11 10.92 -17.12
C ARG A 3 32.71 10.37 -17.39
N LYS A 4 32.38 10.00 -18.64
CA LYS A 4 31.07 9.41 -19.00
C LYS A 4 30.84 8.05 -18.33
N LYS A 5 31.88 7.23 -18.20
CA LYS A 5 31.76 5.87 -17.61
C LYS A 5 31.54 5.91 -16.10
N ILE A 6 32.10 6.91 -15.41
CA ILE A 6 31.88 7.17 -13.99
C ILE A 6 30.47 7.73 -13.75
N LEU A 7 30.01 8.67 -14.59
CA LEU A 7 28.64 9.19 -14.52
C LEU A 7 27.58 8.11 -14.80
N SER A 8 27.83 7.21 -15.76
CA SER A 8 26.95 6.06 -16.00
C SER A 8 26.92 5.10 -14.81
N LYS A 9 28.06 4.79 -14.20
CA LYS A 9 28.10 3.95 -12.98
C LYS A 9 27.41 4.60 -11.78
N LEU A 10 27.55 5.92 -11.60
CA LEU A 10 26.82 6.66 -10.57
C LEU A 10 25.32 6.67 -10.87
N SER A 11 24.92 6.85 -12.13
CA SER A 11 23.52 6.76 -12.55
C SER A 11 22.96 5.36 -12.34
N GLU A 12 23.69 4.30 -12.65
CA GLU A 12 23.33 2.90 -12.38
C GLU A 12 23.22 2.63 -10.87
N PHE A 13 24.13 3.19 -10.06
CA PHE A 13 24.10 3.08 -8.59
C PHE A 13 22.92 3.83 -7.96
N PHE A 14 22.59 5.02 -8.47
CA PHE A 14 21.38 5.75 -8.07
C PHE A 14 20.10 5.11 -8.64
N GLN A 15 20.16 4.49 -9.81
CA GLN A 15 19.07 3.71 -10.40
C GLN A 15 18.79 2.42 -9.63
N LEU A 16 19.81 1.77 -9.06
CA LEU A 16 19.64 0.62 -8.16
C LEU A 16 18.81 1.01 -6.93
N GLY A 17 19.08 2.16 -6.31
CA GLY A 17 18.28 2.68 -5.20
C GLY A 17 16.87 3.12 -5.62
N LEU A 18 16.72 3.67 -6.83
CA LEU A 18 15.41 4.05 -7.39
C LEU A 18 14.55 2.83 -7.75
N SER A 19 15.15 1.78 -8.29
CA SER A 19 14.45 0.53 -8.67
C SER A 19 13.96 -0.21 -7.43
N GLU A 20 14.77 -0.30 -6.37
CA GLU A 20 14.33 -0.84 -5.09
C GLU A 20 13.24 0.00 -4.43
N LYS A 21 13.33 1.35 -4.51
CA LYS A 21 12.28 2.26 -4.03
C LYS A 21 10.99 2.08 -4.83
N GLN A 22 11.07 1.94 -6.15
CA GLN A 22 9.93 1.66 -7.02
C GLN A 22 9.27 0.31 -6.70
N GLN A 23 10.06 -0.74 -6.52
CA GLN A 23 9.54 -2.06 -6.21
C GLN A 23 8.81 -2.09 -4.86
N LYS A 24 9.38 -1.42 -3.84
CA LYS A 24 8.71 -1.23 -2.54
C LYS A 24 7.41 -0.44 -2.67
N ILE A 25 7.36 0.57 -3.54
CA ILE A 25 6.14 1.35 -3.81
C ILE A 25 5.09 0.48 -4.51
N GLU A 26 5.47 -0.33 -5.49
CA GLU A 26 4.56 -1.26 -6.16
C GLU A 26 4.00 -2.33 -5.23
N ASP A 27 4.85 -2.92 -4.40
CA ASP A 27 4.42 -3.93 -3.43
C ASP A 27 3.45 -3.34 -2.40
N LEU A 28 3.72 -2.10 -1.97
CA LEU A 28 2.82 -1.39 -1.05
C LEU A 28 1.49 -1.01 -1.72
N LEU A 29 1.50 -0.64 -3.00
CA LEU A 29 0.27 -0.41 -3.78
C LEU A 29 -0.56 -1.69 -3.91
N LYS A 30 0.07 -2.83 -4.25
CA LYS A 30 -0.61 -4.13 -4.31
C LYS A 30 -1.22 -4.50 -2.95
N LEU A 31 -0.50 -4.26 -1.86
CA LEU A 31 -1.00 -4.51 -0.51
C LEU A 31 -2.20 -3.61 -0.16
N LEU A 32 -2.17 -2.32 -0.54
CA LEU A 32 -3.28 -1.39 -0.35
C LEU A 32 -4.52 -1.78 -1.17
N ASP A 33 -4.33 -2.26 -2.40
CA ASP A 33 -5.44 -2.75 -3.24
C ASP A 33 -6.05 -4.03 -2.67
N ASN A 34 -5.22 -4.95 -2.15
CA ASN A 34 -5.71 -6.13 -1.45
C ASN A 34 -6.53 -5.76 -0.19
N LEU A 35 -6.06 -4.77 0.58
CA LEU A 35 -6.81 -4.27 1.74
C LEU A 35 -8.14 -3.62 1.33
N LYS A 36 -8.16 -2.88 0.22
CA LYS A 36 -9.39 -2.30 -0.35
C LYS A 36 -10.36 -3.38 -0.82
N GLY A 37 -9.87 -4.46 -1.42
CA GLY A 37 -10.67 -5.63 -1.78
C GLY A 37 -11.33 -6.27 -0.55
N LYS A 38 -10.52 -6.57 0.48
CA LYS A 38 -11.01 -7.13 1.75
C LYS A 38 -12.01 -6.21 2.45
N GLU A 39 -11.78 -4.90 2.47
CA GLU A 39 -12.72 -3.93 3.04
C GLU A 39 -14.08 -4.00 2.33
N LYS A 40 -14.09 -4.03 0.99
CA LYS A 40 -15.33 -4.17 0.20
C LYS A 40 -16.05 -5.49 0.45
N GLU A 41 -15.32 -6.60 0.55
CA GLU A 41 -15.91 -7.90 0.85
C GLU A 41 -16.54 -7.92 2.24
N LEU A 42 -15.86 -7.36 3.24
CA LEU A 42 -16.39 -7.26 4.61
C LEU A 42 -17.62 -6.36 4.67
N ILE A 43 -17.65 -5.25 3.92
CA ILE A 43 -18.83 -4.37 3.82
C ILE A 43 -20.01 -5.12 3.18
N LYS A 44 -19.79 -5.81 2.06
CA LYS A 44 -20.85 -6.63 1.43
C LYS A 44 -21.39 -7.70 2.38
N ARG A 45 -20.49 -8.32 3.16
CA ARG A 45 -20.87 -9.33 4.16
C ARG A 45 -21.67 -8.71 5.29
N LEU A 46 -21.30 -7.50 5.73
CA LEU A 46 -22.04 -6.73 6.73
C LEU A 46 -23.44 -6.33 6.24
N GLU A 47 -23.59 -5.94 4.98
CA GLU A 47 -24.89 -5.57 4.37
C GLU A 47 -25.86 -6.76 4.29
N ALA A 48 -25.33 -7.98 4.13
CA ALA A 48 -26.13 -9.21 4.09
C ALA A 48 -26.35 -9.84 5.47
N GLU A 49 -25.60 -9.42 6.50
CA GLU A 49 -25.65 -10.00 7.84
C GLU A 49 -26.87 -9.47 8.62
N LYS A 50 -27.52 -10.35 9.37
CA LYS A 50 -28.68 -10.03 10.21
C LYS A 50 -28.41 -10.30 11.69
N ASP A 51 -27.38 -11.08 11.99
CA ASP A 51 -26.97 -11.33 13.36
C ASP A 51 -26.25 -10.11 13.96
N ALA A 52 -26.72 -9.66 15.12
CA ALA A 52 -26.24 -8.44 15.76
C ALA A 52 -24.80 -8.55 16.29
N GLU A 53 -24.38 -9.75 16.73
CA GLU A 53 -23.03 -9.98 17.23
C GLU A 53 -22.03 -10.08 16.06
N GLU A 54 -22.40 -10.75 14.97
CA GLU A 54 -21.61 -10.79 13.75
C GLU A 54 -21.51 -9.42 13.07
N ILE A 55 -22.60 -8.63 13.04
CA ILE A 55 -22.55 -7.23 12.58
C ILE A 55 -21.51 -6.43 13.37
N LYS A 56 -21.48 -6.59 14.70
CA LYS A 56 -20.53 -5.88 15.57
C LYS A 56 -19.10 -6.35 15.34
N SER A 57 -18.89 -7.65 15.15
CA SER A 57 -17.61 -8.27 14.80
C SER A 57 -17.09 -7.77 13.44
N LEU A 58 -17.95 -7.75 12.43
CA LEU A 58 -17.65 -7.27 11.08
C LEU A 58 -17.31 -5.78 11.07
N LYS A 59 -18.06 -4.94 11.80
CA LYS A 59 -17.75 -3.51 11.93
C LYS A 59 -16.36 -3.27 12.52
N LYS A 60 -15.99 -3.97 13.60
CA LYS A 60 -14.63 -3.87 14.18
C LYS A 60 -13.53 -4.27 13.18
N LYS A 61 -13.76 -5.34 12.41
CA LYS A 61 -12.84 -5.79 11.37
C LYS A 61 -12.71 -4.77 10.24
N ILE A 62 -13.82 -4.19 9.79
CA ILE A 62 -13.84 -3.13 8.76
C ILE A 62 -13.07 -1.91 9.25
N ASP A 63 -13.32 -1.44 10.47
CA ASP A 63 -12.62 -0.27 11.03
C ASP A 63 -11.11 -0.48 11.12
N THR A 64 -10.70 -1.69 11.51
CA THR A 64 -9.28 -2.07 11.60
C THR A 64 -8.64 -2.05 10.22
N VAL A 65 -9.27 -2.68 9.22
CA VAL A 65 -8.79 -2.70 7.83
C VAL A 65 -8.75 -1.30 7.23
N HIS A 66 -9.79 -0.49 7.46
CA HIS A 66 -9.87 0.89 7.01
C HIS A 66 -8.75 1.75 7.61
N THR A 67 -8.48 1.60 8.91
CA THR A 67 -7.40 2.30 9.62
C THR A 67 -6.04 1.94 9.04
N TYR A 68 -5.76 0.65 8.82
CA TYR A 68 -4.51 0.22 8.21
C TYR A 68 -4.35 0.73 6.77
N ARG A 69 -5.42 0.69 5.97
CA ARG A 69 -5.39 1.22 4.60
C ARG A 69 -5.14 2.73 4.59
N LYS A 70 -5.80 3.49 5.47
CA LYS A 70 -5.60 4.94 5.58
C LYS A 70 -4.15 5.27 5.96
N LYS A 71 -3.59 4.58 6.96
CA LYS A 71 -2.18 4.74 7.36
C LYS A 71 -1.22 4.46 6.20
N GLY A 72 -1.44 3.37 5.44
CA GLY A 72 -0.60 3.05 4.29
C GLY A 72 -0.73 4.05 3.14
N ILE A 73 -1.93 4.61 2.89
CA ILE A 73 -2.13 5.69 1.91
C ILE A 73 -1.41 6.97 2.35
N ASP A 74 -1.50 7.33 3.63
CA ASP A 74 -0.83 8.53 4.14
C ASP A 74 0.70 8.39 4.05
N MET A 75 1.24 7.21 4.35
CA MET A 75 2.66 6.90 4.18
C MET A 75 3.10 6.89 2.71
N MET A 76 2.21 6.51 1.78
CA MET A 76 2.47 6.65 0.33
C MET A 76 2.53 8.10 -0.11
N LYS A 77 1.66 8.96 0.43
CA LYS A 77 1.65 10.39 0.09
C LYS A 77 2.92 11.08 0.57
N THR A 78 3.48 10.68 1.71
CA THR A 78 4.77 11.20 2.16
C THR A 78 5.90 10.73 1.26
N LEU A 79 5.94 9.44 0.88
CA LEU A 79 6.97 8.88 -0.01
C LEU A 79 6.97 9.44 -1.44
N LYS A 80 5.83 9.97 -1.92
CA LYS A 80 5.69 10.63 -3.23
C LYS A 80 6.04 12.12 -3.21
N LYS A 81 6.14 12.75 -2.04
CA LYS A 81 6.47 14.17 -1.89
C LYS A 81 7.98 14.44 -1.77
N ASP A 82 8.79 13.40 -1.50
CA ASP A 82 10.26 13.40 -1.54
C ASP A 82 10.80 12.90 -2.88
#